data_AF-A0A1Z5L7W2-F1
#
_entry.id   AF-A0A1Z5L7W2-F1
#
_cell.length_a   1.000
_cell.length_b   1.000
_cell.length_c   1.000
_cell.angle_alpha   90.00
_cell.angle_beta   90.00
_cell.angle_gamma   90.00
#
_symmetry.space_group_name_H-M   'P 1'
#
loop_
_entity.id
_entity.type
_entity.pdbx_description
1 polymer ?
#
loop_
_entity_poly.entity_id
_entity_poly.type
_entity_poly.pdbx_seq_one_letter_code
_entity_poly.pdbx_strand_id
1 'polypeptide(L)'
;MVLNEDEGFSPPEFSANKIRSLVLDHFKVEDMFGLLPYIYSNFDKPLIASLCTKVAQAAEEGDPLCKQIFQRAGRDLADHVVAVAPSADESLFLSEGGLSIVCVGSVFKSWKLPSAIGAAYEGACYLGFRLPINFEENAQI
;
A
#
# COMPACT_ATOMS: atom_id res chain seq x y z
N MET A 1 10.07 -4.71 -11.83
CA MET A 1 10.54 -4.13 -10.54
C MET A 1 11.28 -2.83 -10.86
N VAL A 2 11.25 -1.79 -10.01
CA VAL A 2 11.84 -0.45 -10.28
C VAL A 2 13.32 -0.49 -10.73
N LEU A 3 14.05 -1.52 -10.32
CA LEU A 3 15.47 -1.75 -10.66
C LEU A 3 15.69 -2.27 -12.09
N ASN A 4 14.67 -2.81 -12.73
CA ASN A 4 14.78 -3.51 -14.01
C ASN A 4 15.00 -2.59 -15.22
N GLU A 5 14.62 -1.32 -15.10
CA GLU A 5 14.74 -0.35 -16.19
C GLU A 5 16.21 0.00 -16.49
N ASP A 6 17.07 -0.02 -15.47
CA ASP A 6 18.48 0.37 -15.63
C ASP A 6 19.36 -0.80 -16.12
N GLU A 7 18.91 -2.04 -15.88
CA GLU A 7 19.64 -3.27 -16.24
C GLU A 7 19.08 -3.96 -17.49
N GLY A 8 18.03 -3.42 -18.12
CA GLY A 8 17.40 -3.98 -19.32
C GLY A 8 16.68 -5.33 -19.10
N PHE A 9 16.51 -5.75 -17.84
CA PHE A 9 15.96 -7.06 -17.49
C PHE A 9 14.49 -6.94 -17.07
N SER A 10 13.55 -7.12 -18.00
CA SER A 10 12.09 -7.04 -17.76
C SER A 10 11.64 -5.64 -17.31
N PRO A 11 11.56 -4.68 -18.24
CA PRO A 11 11.15 -3.30 -17.91
C PRO A 11 9.78 -3.32 -17.22
N PRO A 12 9.58 -2.48 -16.18
CA PRO A 12 8.28 -2.35 -15.57
C PRO A 12 7.24 -1.89 -16.60
N GLU A 13 6.00 -2.32 -16.41
CA GLU A 13 4.85 -1.90 -17.24
C GLU A 13 4.69 -0.36 -17.28
N PHE A 14 5.11 0.30 -16.20
CA PHE A 14 5.07 1.74 -16.02
C PHE A 14 6.46 2.29 -15.69
N SER A 15 6.75 3.49 -16.17
CA SER A 15 8.08 4.11 -15.99
C SER A 15 8.44 4.30 -14.52
N ALA A 16 9.71 4.01 -14.17
CA ALA A 16 10.23 4.23 -12.82
C ALA A 16 10.73 5.66 -12.56
N ASN A 17 10.69 6.56 -13.55
CA ASN A 17 11.28 7.89 -13.45
C ASN A 17 10.74 8.72 -12.27
N LYS A 18 9.41 8.75 -12.09
CA LYS A 18 8.80 9.52 -10.99
C LYS A 18 9.23 8.98 -9.63
N ILE A 19 9.11 7.66 -9.40
CA ILE A 19 9.48 7.07 -8.11
C ILE A 19 10.98 7.20 -7.82
N ARG A 20 11.84 7.07 -8.83
CA ARG A 20 13.28 7.32 -8.69
C ARG A 20 13.56 8.75 -8.25
N SER A 21 12.97 9.73 -8.93
CA SER A 21 13.11 11.14 -8.55
C SER A 21 12.66 11.39 -7.10
N LEU A 22 11.55 10.77 -6.66
CA LEU A 22 11.08 10.88 -5.28
C LEU A 22 12.06 10.25 -4.27
N VAL A 23 12.64 9.09 -4.59
CA VAL A 23 13.63 8.40 -3.75
C VAL A 23 14.89 9.27 -3.60
N LEU A 24 15.48 9.71 -4.72
CA LEU A 24 16.69 10.53 -4.71
C LEU A 24 16.49 11.83 -3.92
N ASP A 25 15.37 12.53 -4.15
CA ASP A 25 15.03 13.75 -3.39
C ASP A 25 14.75 13.47 -1.90
N HIS A 26 14.17 12.33 -1.56
CA HIS A 26 13.88 11.97 -0.17
C HIS A 26 15.14 11.73 0.65
N PHE A 27 16.09 10.97 0.09
CA PHE A 27 17.34 10.63 0.77
C PHE A 27 18.47 11.66 0.53
N LYS A 28 18.21 12.70 -0.30
CA LYS A 28 19.16 13.75 -0.66
C LYS A 28 20.45 13.19 -1.26
N VAL A 29 20.28 12.31 -2.24
CA VAL A 29 21.36 11.63 -2.96
C VAL A 29 21.24 11.92 -4.46
N GLU A 30 22.37 11.90 -5.16
CA GLU A 30 22.43 12.19 -6.60
C GLU A 30 22.11 10.96 -7.46
N ASP A 31 22.39 9.76 -6.95
CA ASP A 31 22.16 8.50 -7.62
C ASP A 31 21.73 7.38 -6.64
N MET A 32 21.42 6.22 -7.20
CA MET A 32 20.98 5.05 -6.43
C MET A 32 22.08 4.46 -5.54
N PHE A 33 23.37 4.64 -5.85
CA PHE A 33 24.47 4.20 -4.99
C PHE A 33 24.54 5.03 -3.70
N GLY A 34 24.11 6.28 -3.76
CA GLY A 34 23.95 7.12 -2.56
C GLY A 34 22.98 6.55 -1.52
N LEU A 35 22.12 5.59 -1.87
CA LEU A 35 21.22 4.93 -0.92
C LEU A 35 21.92 3.90 -0.03
N LEU A 36 23.09 3.39 -0.42
CA LEU A 36 23.78 2.31 0.30
C LEU A 36 23.96 2.59 1.80
N PRO A 37 24.40 3.78 2.25
CA PRO A 37 24.51 4.07 3.68
C PRO A 37 23.18 3.95 4.42
N TYR A 38 22.06 4.38 3.83
CA TYR A 38 20.72 4.32 4.44
C TYR A 38 20.18 2.89 4.57
N ILE A 39 20.68 1.95 3.78
CA ILE A 39 20.24 0.56 3.80
C ILE A 39 21.18 -0.33 4.62
N TYR A 40 22.49 -0.08 4.58
CA TYR A 40 23.49 -1.00 5.14
C TYR A 40 24.17 -0.52 6.43
N SER A 41 24.29 0.79 6.66
CA SER A 41 25.12 1.32 7.76
C SER A 41 24.34 2.21 8.74
N ASN A 42 23.40 2.99 8.22
CA ASN A 42 22.65 4.02 8.93
C ASN A 42 21.15 3.82 8.73
N PHE A 43 20.67 2.59 8.96
CA PHE A 43 19.27 2.26 8.76
C PHE A 43 18.37 3.04 9.73
N ASP A 44 17.54 3.91 9.17
CA ASP A 44 16.51 4.67 9.89
C ASP A 44 15.13 4.28 9.34
N LYS A 45 14.43 3.42 10.09
CA LYS A 45 13.11 2.91 9.70
C LYS A 45 12.09 4.04 9.53
N PRO A 46 11.90 4.97 10.50
CA PRO A 46 11.02 6.13 10.31
C PRO A 46 11.32 6.94 9.04
N LEU A 47 12.59 7.23 8.75
CA LEU A 47 12.98 7.95 7.54
C LEU A 47 12.53 7.17 6.29
N ILE A 48 12.92 5.91 6.16
CA ILE A 48 12.57 5.08 5.00
C ILE A 48 11.05 4.96 4.84
N ALA A 49 10.32 4.75 5.94
CA ALA A 49 8.87 4.64 5.91
C ALA A 49 8.19 5.95 5.48
N SER A 50 8.78 7.11 5.81
CA SER A 50 8.21 8.42 5.46
C SER A 50 8.23 8.72 3.96
N LEU A 51 9.04 8.01 3.15
CA LEU A 51 8.96 8.04 1.69
C LEU A 51 7.54 7.67 1.20
N CYS A 52 6.82 6.81 1.92
CA CYS A 52 5.47 6.38 1.57
C CYS A 52 4.52 7.56 1.33
N THR A 53 4.64 8.66 2.09
CA THR A 53 3.80 9.85 1.90
C THR A 53 4.01 10.49 0.53
N LYS A 54 5.27 10.55 0.05
CA LYS A 54 5.59 11.08 -1.29
C LYS A 54 5.06 10.17 -2.40
N VAL A 55 5.16 8.85 -2.22
CA VAL A 55 4.63 7.86 -3.17
C VAL A 55 3.10 7.93 -3.22
N ALA A 56 2.45 8.11 -2.07
CA ALA A 56 1.00 8.28 -1.98
C ALA A 56 0.54 9.51 -2.77
N GLN A 57 1.20 10.65 -2.54
CA GLN A 57 0.89 11.87 -3.26
C GLN A 57 1.07 11.70 -4.78
N ALA A 58 2.16 11.09 -5.23
CA ALA A 58 2.37 10.84 -6.66
C ALA A 58 1.31 9.92 -7.27
N ALA A 59 0.85 8.92 -6.53
CA ALA A 59 -0.26 8.07 -6.95
C ALA A 59 -1.57 8.86 -7.07
N GLU A 60 -1.85 9.77 -6.13
CA GLU A 60 -3.03 10.64 -6.17
C GLU A 60 -2.97 11.63 -7.35
N GLU A 61 -1.78 12.14 -7.66
CA GLU A 61 -1.49 12.98 -8.83
C GLU A 61 -1.59 12.23 -10.17
N GLY A 62 -1.70 10.91 -10.14
CA GLY A 62 -1.98 10.10 -11.32
C GLY A 62 -0.86 9.18 -11.77
N ASP A 63 0.29 9.15 -11.10
CA ASP A 63 1.43 8.32 -11.52
C ASP A 63 1.06 6.83 -11.52
N PRO A 64 1.18 6.14 -12.68
CA PRO A 64 0.65 4.79 -12.83
C PRO A 64 1.45 3.74 -12.03
N LEU A 65 2.77 3.93 -11.89
CA LEU A 65 3.59 3.00 -11.11
C LEU A 65 3.31 3.15 -9.62
N CYS A 66 3.21 4.39 -9.11
CA CYS A 66 2.87 4.64 -7.71
C CYS A 66 1.46 4.12 -7.38
N LYS A 67 0.49 4.27 -8.30
CA LYS A 67 -0.83 3.63 -8.17
C LYS A 67 -0.73 2.11 -8.08
N GLN A 68 0.06 1.48 -8.95
CA GLN A 68 0.26 0.04 -8.95
C GLN A 68 0.92 -0.46 -7.66
N ILE A 69 1.89 0.28 -7.12
CA ILE A 69 2.54 -0.04 -5.83
C ILE A 69 1.49 -0.07 -4.71
N PHE A 70 0.66 0.96 -4.63
CA PHE A 70 -0.42 1.01 -3.65
C PHE A 70 -1.42 -0.12 -3.87
N GLN A 71 -1.87 -0.38 -5.10
CA GLN A 71 -2.79 -1.49 -5.40
C GLN A 71 -2.24 -2.85 -4.91
N ARG A 72 -0.95 -3.12 -5.14
CA ARG A 72 -0.30 -4.35 -4.66
C ARG A 72 -0.24 -4.42 -3.13
N ALA A 73 0.18 -3.32 -2.48
CA ALA A 73 0.20 -3.25 -1.01
C ALA A 73 -1.20 -3.45 -0.41
N GLY A 74 -2.24 -2.93 -1.10
CA GLY A 74 -3.62 -3.22 -0.80
C GLY A 74 -3.91 -4.72 -0.82
N ARG A 75 -3.61 -5.38 -1.95
CA ARG A 75 -3.83 -6.82 -2.10
C ARG A 75 -3.13 -7.62 -1.00
N ASP A 76 -1.89 -7.25 -0.67
CA ASP A 76 -1.17 -7.90 0.43
C ASP A 76 -1.95 -7.78 1.75
N LEU A 77 -2.53 -6.61 2.07
CA LEU A 77 -3.38 -6.45 3.26
C LEU A 77 -4.65 -7.31 3.21
N ALA A 78 -5.27 -7.42 2.03
CA ALA A 78 -6.46 -8.24 1.83
C ALA A 78 -6.16 -9.74 2.03
N ASP A 79 -5.02 -10.21 1.51
CA ASP A 79 -4.58 -11.60 1.64
C ASP A 79 -4.39 -11.96 3.13
N HIS A 80 -3.95 -11.02 3.97
CA HIS A 80 -3.88 -11.23 5.43
C HIS A 80 -5.27 -11.44 6.05
N VAL A 81 -6.28 -10.66 5.64
CA VAL A 81 -7.67 -10.84 6.10
C VAL A 81 -8.19 -12.21 5.67
N VAL A 82 -8.00 -12.57 4.39
CA VAL A 82 -8.44 -13.86 3.84
C VAL A 82 -7.77 -15.02 4.57
N ALA A 83 -6.49 -14.91 4.91
CA ALA A 83 -5.74 -15.95 5.59
C ALA A 83 -6.28 -16.24 7.00
N VAL A 84 -6.73 -15.22 7.73
CA VAL A 84 -7.22 -15.39 9.12
C VAL A 84 -8.73 -15.60 9.22
N ALA A 85 -9.50 -15.20 8.20
CA ALA A 85 -10.96 -15.28 8.22
C ALA A 85 -11.50 -16.68 8.57
N PRO A 86 -10.98 -17.81 8.04
CA PRO A 86 -11.48 -19.14 8.40
C PRO A 86 -11.32 -19.50 9.88
N SER A 87 -10.45 -18.80 10.62
CA SER A 87 -10.23 -19.00 12.05
C SER A 87 -11.07 -18.07 12.92
N ALA A 88 -11.80 -17.13 12.32
CA ALA A 88 -12.69 -16.23 13.04
C ALA A 88 -13.99 -16.94 13.44
N ASP A 89 -14.56 -16.54 14.56
CA ASP A 89 -15.82 -17.09 15.06
C ASP A 89 -16.97 -16.79 14.07
N GLU A 90 -17.80 -17.80 13.79
CA GLU A 90 -18.90 -17.69 12.83
C GLU A 90 -19.86 -16.55 13.17
N SER A 91 -20.04 -16.24 14.46
CA SER A 91 -20.89 -15.14 14.92
C SER A 91 -20.46 -13.77 14.38
N LEU A 92 -19.17 -13.58 14.09
CA LEU A 92 -18.65 -12.32 13.52
C LEU A 92 -19.13 -12.11 12.08
N PHE A 93 -19.30 -13.19 11.31
CA PHE A 93 -19.81 -13.14 9.94
C PHE A 93 -21.32 -12.93 9.88
N LEU A 94 -22.05 -13.42 10.89
CA LEU A 94 -23.50 -13.32 10.99
C LEU A 94 -23.98 -11.97 11.54
N SER A 95 -23.07 -11.10 11.97
CA SER A 95 -23.40 -9.77 12.46
C SER A 95 -23.95 -8.86 11.35
N GLU A 96 -24.79 -7.89 11.72
CA GLU A 96 -25.35 -6.93 10.78
C GLU A 96 -24.22 -6.11 10.13
N GLY A 97 -24.09 -6.21 8.80
CA GLY A 97 -22.97 -5.61 8.05
C GLY A 97 -21.80 -6.55 7.76
N GLY A 98 -21.82 -7.80 8.25
CA GLY A 98 -20.80 -8.81 7.98
C GLY A 98 -19.55 -8.67 8.86
N LEU A 99 -18.46 -9.31 8.44
CA LEU A 99 -17.20 -9.30 9.20
C LEU A 99 -16.64 -7.88 9.32
N SER A 100 -16.61 -7.34 10.54
CA SER A 100 -16.03 -6.04 10.82
C SER A 100 -14.49 -6.11 10.84
N ILE A 101 -13.85 -5.26 10.04
CA ILE A 101 -12.39 -5.15 9.93
C ILE A 101 -11.94 -3.79 10.46
N VAL A 102 -11.12 -3.79 11.49
CA VAL A 102 -10.58 -2.56 12.08
C VAL A 102 -9.25 -2.19 11.41
N CYS A 103 -9.24 -1.06 10.70
CA CYS A 103 -8.06 -0.55 10.00
C CYS A 103 -7.30 0.46 10.87
N VAL A 104 -6.12 0.08 11.37
CA VAL A 104 -5.27 0.94 12.22
C VAL A 104 -3.94 1.24 11.52
N GLY A 105 -3.59 2.52 11.38
CA GLY A 105 -2.28 2.96 10.89
C GLY A 105 -2.34 4.18 9.98
N SER A 106 -1.20 4.87 9.81
CA SER A 106 -1.13 6.07 8.99
C SER A 106 -1.32 5.81 7.49
N VAL A 107 -1.08 4.58 7.03
CA VAL A 107 -1.24 4.19 5.61
C VAL A 107 -2.67 4.35 5.12
N PHE A 108 -3.65 4.19 6.03
CA PHE A 108 -5.06 4.33 5.69
C PHE A 108 -5.47 5.79 5.42
N LYS A 109 -4.66 6.78 5.80
CA LYS A 109 -4.91 8.21 5.50
C LYS A 109 -4.89 8.51 4.00
N SER A 110 -4.23 7.69 3.18
CA SER A 110 -4.20 7.82 1.70
C SER A 110 -5.47 7.26 1.04
N TRP A 111 -6.62 7.68 1.57
CA TRP A 111 -7.96 7.07 1.41
C TRP A 111 -8.51 7.07 -0.02
N LYS A 112 -8.03 7.99 -0.87
CA LYS A 112 -8.48 8.14 -2.26
C LYS A 112 -7.80 7.14 -3.20
N LEU A 113 -6.75 6.47 -2.74
CA LEU A 113 -6.08 5.45 -3.53
C LEU A 113 -6.82 4.11 -3.41
N PRO A 114 -7.02 3.36 -4.51
CA PRO A 114 -7.74 2.08 -4.53
C PRO A 114 -7.16 0.94 -3.66
N SER A 115 -6.17 1.21 -2.82
CA SER A 115 -5.28 0.20 -2.27
C SER A 115 -5.78 -0.41 -0.97
N ALA A 116 -5.82 0.34 0.13
CA ALA A 116 -6.00 -0.28 1.44
C ALA A 116 -7.44 -0.79 1.67
N ILE A 117 -8.44 0.00 1.28
CA ILE A 117 -9.86 -0.39 1.40
C ILE A 117 -10.35 -1.12 0.16
N GLY A 118 -9.90 -0.72 -1.03
CA GLY A 118 -10.27 -1.38 -2.28
C GLY A 118 -9.83 -2.84 -2.30
N ALA A 119 -8.67 -3.15 -1.74
CA ALA A 119 -8.24 -4.53 -1.62
C ALA A 119 -8.93 -5.29 -0.48
N ALA A 120 -9.17 -4.69 0.68
CA ALA A 120 -10.00 -5.32 1.72
C ALA A 120 -11.40 -5.66 1.17
N TYR A 121 -11.97 -4.75 0.38
CA TYR A 121 -13.22 -4.93 -0.36
C TYR A 121 -13.11 -6.03 -1.42
N GLU A 122 -12.04 -6.07 -2.23
CA GLU A 122 -11.82 -7.15 -3.20
C GLU A 122 -11.64 -8.51 -2.52
N GLY A 123 -10.90 -8.59 -1.42
CA GLY A 123 -10.70 -9.81 -0.63
C GLY A 123 -11.99 -10.32 0.01
N ALA A 124 -12.79 -9.42 0.56
CA ALA A 124 -14.12 -9.75 1.07
C ALA A 124 -15.07 -10.20 -0.07
N CYS A 125 -15.06 -9.50 -1.21
CA CYS A 125 -15.82 -9.90 -2.40
C CYS A 125 -15.41 -11.29 -2.91
N TYR A 126 -14.11 -11.61 -2.91
CA TYR A 126 -13.59 -12.92 -3.30
C TYR A 126 -14.11 -14.05 -2.41
N LEU A 127 -14.31 -13.77 -1.13
CA LEU A 127 -14.88 -14.70 -0.16
C LEU A 127 -16.42 -14.69 -0.11
N GLY A 128 -17.09 -13.93 -0.99
CA GLY A 128 -18.55 -13.83 -1.02
C GLY A 128 -19.15 -12.97 0.10
N PHE A 129 -18.33 -12.18 0.80
CA PHE A 129 -18.77 -11.30 1.89
C PHE A 129 -18.91 -9.86 1.41
N ARG A 130 -19.94 -9.15 1.90
CA ARG A 130 -20.05 -7.69 1.73
C ARG A 130 -19.35 -7.00 2.89
N LEU A 131 -18.45 -6.07 2.59
CA LEU A 131 -18.01 -5.09 3.59
C LEU A 131 -19.00 -3.93 3.65
N PRO A 132 -19.27 -3.37 4.83
CA PRO A 132 -20.08 -2.16 4.95
C PRO A 132 -19.32 -1.00 4.27
N ILE A 133 -19.94 -0.33 3.31
CA ILE A 133 -19.28 0.62 2.39
C ILE A 133 -19.01 2.00 3.06
N ASN A 134 -19.54 2.24 4.27
CA ASN A 134 -19.51 3.56 4.90
C ASN A 134 -18.40 3.67 5.97
N PHE A 135 -17.16 3.94 5.54
CA PHE A 135 -15.98 3.97 6.41
C PHE A 135 -15.57 5.37 6.91
N GLU A 136 -16.10 6.46 6.35
CA GLU A 136 -15.82 7.82 6.84
C GLU A 136 -16.39 8.05 8.26
N GLU A 137 -17.53 7.45 8.58
CA GLU A 137 -18.12 7.49 9.92
C GLU A 137 -17.34 6.62 10.92
N ASN A 138 -16.75 5.50 10.47
CA ASN A 138 -16.01 4.55 11.32
C ASN A 138 -14.59 4.99 11.67
N ALA A 139 -14.05 6.01 10.99
CA ALA A 139 -12.76 6.62 11.33
C ALA A 139 -12.87 7.62 12.50
N GLN A 140 -14.09 7.94 12.95
CA GLN A 140 -14.34 8.74 14.14
C GLN A 140 -14.38 7.82 15.36
N ILE A 141 -13.20 7.49 15.89
CA ILE A 141 -13.03 7.05 17.28
C ILE A 141 -12.53 8.24 18.10
#